data_AF-A0A8J9T3S3-F1
#
_entry.id   AF-A0A8J9T3S3-F1
#
_cell.length_a   1.000
_cell.length_b   1.000
_cell.length_c   1.000
_cell.angle_alpha   90.00
_cell.angle_beta   90.00
_cell.angle_gamma   90.00
#
_symmetry.space_group_name_H-M   'P 1'
#
loop_
_entity.id
_entity.type
_entity.pdbx_description
1 polymer ?
#
loop_
_entity_poly.entity_id
_entity_poly.type
_entity_poly.pdbx_seq_one_letter_code
_entity_poly.pdbx_strand_id
1 'polypeptide(L)'
;HRLGEHIVGDRRKRRPTKLPFRIRSTGVCCAKRSWKTKDLEKFKDAIHKDYFFEFFIEDLPMWGYIGDATDEDLVMGEVDGTKTFLFPYLHFVLGFNGDQIVSTKVTTD
;
A
#
# COMPACT_ATOMS: atom_id res chain seq x y z
N HIS A 1 -19.48 -12.42 6.61
CA HIS A 1 -19.05 -11.02 6.50
C HIS A 1 -19.45 -10.29 7.77
N ARG A 2 -18.57 -9.46 8.34
CA ARG A 2 -18.82 -8.77 9.61
C ARG A 2 -19.31 -7.33 9.32
N LEU A 3 -20.38 -6.91 9.99
CA LEU A 3 -21.05 -5.62 9.77
C LEU A 3 -20.11 -4.41 9.88
N GLY A 4 -19.08 -4.48 10.72
CA GLY A 4 -18.08 -3.41 10.88
C GLY A 4 -17.23 -3.13 9.64
N GLU A 5 -16.98 -4.14 8.79
CA GLU A 5 -16.21 -3.97 7.53
C GLU A 5 -16.95 -3.03 6.55
N HIS A 6 -18.28 -3.08 6.55
CA HIS A 6 -19.11 -2.24 5.68
C HIS A 6 -19.20 -0.78 6.13
N ILE A 7 -19.09 -0.53 7.44
CA ILE A 7 -19.25 0.83 8.01
C ILE A 7 -17.95 1.62 7.89
N VAL A 8 -16.79 0.95 8.00
CA VAL A 8 -15.46 1.57 7.88
C VAL A 8 -15.05 1.75 6.41
N GLY A 9 -15.70 1.04 5.48
CA GLY A 9 -15.29 1.02 4.07
C GLY A 9 -14.04 0.19 3.79
N ASP A 10 -13.57 -0.60 4.76
CA ASP A 10 -12.42 -1.49 4.61
C ASP A 10 -12.86 -2.87 4.12
N ARG A 11 -12.22 -3.35 3.05
CA ARG A 11 -12.41 -4.71 2.53
C ARG A 11 -11.08 -5.44 2.52
N ARG A 12 -10.82 -6.18 3.60
CA ARG A 12 -9.68 -7.10 3.69
C ARG A 12 -9.76 -8.18 2.61
N LYS A 13 -8.85 -8.13 1.63
CA LYS A 13 -8.69 -9.19 0.63
C LYS A 13 -7.52 -10.08 1.03
N ARG A 14 -7.81 -11.35 1.32
CA ARG A 14 -6.77 -12.37 1.45
C ARG A 14 -6.17 -12.64 0.08
N ARG A 15 -4.84 -12.64 -0.01
CA ARG A 15 -4.13 -12.99 -1.23
C ARG A 15 -4.44 -14.45 -1.62
N PRO A 16 -4.60 -14.79 -2.90
CA PRO A 16 -4.88 -16.16 -3.34
C PRO A 16 -3.75 -17.16 -3.03
N THR A 17 -2.52 -16.66 -2.87
CA THR A 17 -1.31 -17.49 -2.74
C THR A 17 -0.77 -17.45 -1.32
N LYS A 18 -0.52 -18.62 -0.72
CA LYS A 18 0.22 -18.76 0.53
C LYS A 18 1.68 -18.37 0.28
N LEU A 19 2.21 -17.43 1.07
CA LEU A 19 3.64 -17.10 1.09
C LEU A 19 4.32 -18.04 2.09
N PRO A 20 5.18 -18.97 1.64
CA PRO A 20 5.86 -19.88 2.55
C PRO A 20 6.97 -19.15 3.33
N PHE A 21 7.05 -19.43 4.62
CA PHE A 21 8.04 -18.88 5.54
C PHE A 21 9.47 -19.20 5.08
N ARG A 22 10.36 -18.20 5.06
CA ARG A 22 11.78 -18.29 4.65
C ARG A 22 12.04 -18.81 3.23
N ILE A 23 11.03 -18.90 2.36
CA ILE A 23 11.26 -19.21 0.95
C ILE A 23 11.43 -17.91 0.18
N ARG A 24 12.62 -17.71 -0.38
CA ARG A 24 12.88 -16.64 -1.34
C ARG A 24 12.09 -16.93 -2.62
N SER A 25 10.86 -16.44 -2.69
CA SER A 25 10.07 -16.53 -3.92
C SER A 25 10.50 -15.42 -4.88
N THR A 26 11.53 -15.67 -5.69
CA THR A 26 11.85 -14.80 -6.82
C THR A 26 10.73 -14.92 -7.86
N GLY A 27 9.85 -13.93 -7.93
CA GLY A 27 8.88 -13.80 -9.03
C GLY A 27 7.40 -14.04 -8.69
N VAL A 28 7.02 -14.26 -7.44
CA VAL A 28 5.61 -14.57 -7.11
C VAL A 28 4.75 -13.31 -6.91
N CYS A 29 5.29 -12.11 -6.66
CA CYS A 29 4.46 -11.05 -6.08
C CYS A 29 3.88 -9.99 -7.01
N CYS A 30 4.46 -9.72 -8.19
CA CYS A 30 4.04 -8.55 -8.96
C CYS A 30 3.94 -8.89 -10.45
N ALA A 31 2.73 -9.17 -10.92
CA ALA A 31 2.47 -9.10 -12.35
C ALA A 31 2.83 -7.68 -12.82
N LYS A 32 3.70 -7.56 -13.83
CA LYS A 32 3.98 -6.27 -14.46
C LYS A 32 2.68 -5.77 -15.07
N ARG A 33 2.01 -4.83 -14.39
CA ARG A 33 0.78 -4.22 -14.89
C ARG A 33 1.15 -2.91 -15.57
N SER A 34 0.71 -2.76 -16.81
CA SER A 34 0.74 -1.45 -17.48
C SER A 34 -0.43 -0.61 -16.99
N TRP A 35 -0.15 0.65 -16.69
CA TRP A 35 -1.14 1.61 -16.22
C TRP A 35 -1.70 2.39 -17.39
N LYS A 36 -3.01 2.62 -17.41
CA LYS A 36 -3.64 3.57 -18.35
C LYS A 36 -3.72 4.94 -17.69
N THR A 37 -3.89 6.00 -18.47
CA THR A 37 -4.07 7.38 -17.97
C THR A 37 -5.17 7.48 -16.91
N LYS A 38 -6.31 6.81 -17.14
CA LYS A 38 -7.43 6.75 -16.19
C LYS A 38 -7.08 6.07 -14.86
N ASP A 39 -6.11 5.16 -14.85
CA ASP A 39 -5.65 4.53 -13.62
C ASP A 39 -4.79 5.51 -12.83
N LEU A 40 -3.91 6.27 -13.51
CA LEU A 40 -3.07 7.29 -12.89
C LEU A 40 -3.89 8.44 -12.29
N GLU A 41 -4.95 8.89 -12.97
CA GLU A 41 -5.87 9.90 -12.43
C GLU A 41 -6.52 9.46 -11.11
N LYS A 42 -6.89 8.17 -11.01
CA LYS A 42 -7.44 7.62 -9.76
C LYS A 42 -6.41 7.57 -8.63
N PHE A 43 -5.16 7.22 -8.94
CA PHE A 43 -4.11 7.25 -7.94
C PHE A 43 -3.82 8.67 -7.48
N LYS A 44 -3.79 9.63 -8.40
CA LYS A 44 -3.65 11.05 -8.05
C LYS A 44 -4.76 11.50 -7.10
N ASP A 45 -6.03 11.28 -7.46
CA ASP A 45 -7.16 11.61 -6.59
C ASP A 45 -7.09 10.92 -5.22
N ALA A 46 -6.60 9.68 -5.17
CA ALA A 46 -6.43 8.96 -3.92
C ALA A 46 -5.28 9.50 -3.06
N ILE A 47 -4.18 9.97 -3.67
CA ILE A 47 -3.06 10.61 -2.96
C ILE A 47 -3.53 11.89 -2.29
N HIS A 48 -4.24 12.75 -3.04
CA HIS A 48 -4.82 14.01 -2.55
C HIS A 48 -5.91 13.81 -1.49
N LYS A 49 -6.36 12.58 -1.27
CA LYS A 49 -7.33 12.19 -0.24
C LYS A 49 -6.68 11.42 0.91
N ASP A 50 -5.35 11.40 0.98
CA ASP A 50 -4.58 10.69 2.00
C ASP A 50 -4.88 9.20 2.09
N TYR A 51 -5.20 8.56 0.96
CA TYR A 51 -5.45 7.12 0.97
C TYR A 51 -4.18 6.36 1.33
N PHE A 52 -4.31 5.48 2.31
CA PHE A 52 -3.26 4.55 2.72
C PHE A 52 -3.71 3.11 2.53
N PHE A 53 -2.75 2.19 2.53
CA PHE A 53 -3.02 0.75 2.56
C PHE A 53 -2.63 0.17 3.91
N GLU A 54 -3.28 -0.92 4.29
CA GLU A 54 -2.90 -1.73 5.44
C GLU A 54 -2.82 -3.20 5.03
N PHE A 55 -1.72 -3.85 5.39
CA PHE A 55 -1.48 -5.27 5.22
C PHE A 55 -1.22 -5.92 6.56
N PHE A 56 -1.57 -7.21 6.66
CA PHE A 56 -1.29 -8.03 7.83
C PHE A 56 -0.50 -9.27 7.41
N ILE A 57 0.57 -9.56 8.14
CA ILE A 57 1.32 -10.80 8.04
C ILE A 57 1.40 -11.38 9.44
N GLU A 58 0.84 -12.59 9.64
CA GLU A 58 0.79 -13.23 10.96
C GLU A 58 0.29 -12.29 12.07
N ASP A 59 -0.77 -11.54 11.78
CA ASP A 59 -1.40 -10.55 12.67
C ASP A 59 -0.55 -9.30 12.98
N LEU A 60 0.66 -9.19 12.45
CA LEU A 60 1.46 -7.96 12.51
C LEU A 60 1.04 -7.01 11.38
N PRO A 61 0.57 -5.78 11.70
CA PRO A 61 0.16 -4.81 10.71
C PRO A 61 1.37 -4.14 10.06
N MET A 62 1.18 -3.70 8.83
CA MET A 62 2.06 -2.76 8.15
C MET A 62 1.21 -1.88 7.24
N TRP A 63 1.51 -0.60 7.20
CA TRP A 63 0.72 0.37 6.47
C TRP A 63 1.62 1.44 5.84
N GLY A 64 1.10 2.12 4.84
CA GLY A 64 1.80 3.19 4.16
C GLY A 64 0.90 3.92 3.17
N TYR A 65 1.36 5.08 2.73
CA TYR A 65 0.67 5.84 1.69
C TYR A 65 0.98 5.27 0.31
N ILE A 66 0.04 5.45 -0.60
CA ILE A 66 0.21 5.06 -2.02
C ILE A 66 1.12 6.05 -2.79
N GLY A 67 1.35 7.23 -2.24
CA GLY A 67 2.10 8.32 -2.85
C GLY A 67 2.19 9.51 -1.89
N ASP A 68 2.70 10.62 -2.39
CA ASP A 68 2.87 11.87 -1.66
C ASP A 68 2.61 13.06 -2.58
N ALA A 69 2.28 14.22 -2.02
CA ALA A 69 2.11 15.43 -2.78
C ALA A 69 2.74 16.64 -2.07
N THR A 70 3.40 17.50 -2.86
CA THR A 70 4.09 18.69 -2.37
C THR A 70 3.50 19.93 -2.97
N ASP A 71 3.67 21.05 -2.26
CA ASP A 71 3.23 22.37 -2.72
C ASP A 71 1.69 22.43 -2.92
N GLU A 72 0.96 21.71 -2.07
CA GLU A 72 -0.50 21.80 -1.97
C GLU A 72 -0.92 22.97 -1.07
N ASP A 73 -2.01 23.63 -1.45
CA ASP A 73 -2.64 24.61 -0.58
C ASP A 73 -3.53 23.91 0.45
N LEU A 74 -3.39 24.29 1.72
CA LEU A 74 -4.11 23.64 2.83
C LEU A 74 -5.64 23.81 2.76
N VAL A 75 -6.13 24.80 2.00
CA VAL A 75 -7.56 25.14 1.89
C VAL A 75 -8.12 24.76 0.53
N MET A 76 -7.36 24.98 -0.54
CA MET A 76 -7.79 24.75 -1.92
C MET A 76 -7.34 23.39 -2.49
N GLY A 77 -6.40 22.69 -1.82
CA GLY A 77 -5.84 21.42 -2.28
C GLY A 77 -4.87 21.64 -3.44
N GLU A 78 -5.13 20.97 -4.57
CA GLU A 78 -4.31 21.08 -5.77
C GLU A 78 -4.33 22.50 -6.35
N VAL A 79 -3.14 23.12 -6.46
CA VAL A 79 -2.94 24.44 -7.07
C VAL A 79 -1.88 24.38 -8.18
N ASP A 80 -1.76 25.44 -8.96
CA ASP A 80 -0.72 25.51 -9.99
C ASP A 80 0.67 25.48 -9.33
N GLY A 81 1.45 24.45 -9.63
CA GLY A 81 2.72 24.15 -8.98
C GLY A 81 2.73 22.90 -8.09
N THR A 82 1.57 22.35 -7.72
CA THR A 82 1.48 21.11 -6.95
C THR A 82 2.13 19.94 -7.69
N LYS A 83 2.96 19.17 -6.97
CA LYS A 83 3.62 17.98 -7.52
C LYS A 83 3.11 16.74 -6.81
N THR A 84 2.67 15.75 -7.58
CA THR A 84 2.20 14.47 -7.05
C THR A 84 3.15 13.34 -7.42
N PHE A 85 3.53 12.54 -6.42
CA PHE A 85 4.44 11.41 -6.51
C PHE A 85 3.67 10.12 -6.20
N LEU A 86 3.83 9.12 -7.05
CA LEU A 86 3.26 7.79 -6.84
C LEU A 86 4.36 6.84 -6.38
N PHE A 87 4.06 5.97 -5.40
CA PHE A 87 4.98 4.93 -4.91
C PHE A 87 4.56 3.54 -5.43
N PRO A 88 4.92 3.15 -6.67
CA PRO A 88 4.46 1.90 -7.27
C PRO A 88 5.19 0.66 -6.75
N TYR A 89 6.36 0.83 -6.12
CA TYR A 89 7.19 -0.27 -5.62
C TYR A 89 7.26 -0.22 -4.10
N LEU A 90 6.76 -1.29 -3.47
CA LEU A 90 6.76 -1.47 -2.02
C LEU A 90 7.78 -2.54 -1.63
N HIS A 91 8.67 -2.19 -0.72
CA HIS A 91 9.63 -3.11 -0.11
C HIS A 91 9.10 -3.58 1.24
N PHE A 92 8.89 -4.88 1.36
CA PHE A 92 8.41 -5.51 2.60
C PHE A 92 9.62 -6.01 3.39
N VAL A 93 9.83 -5.47 4.59
CA VAL A 93 10.91 -5.84 5.50
C VAL A 93 10.31 -6.58 6.70
N LEU A 94 10.80 -7.79 6.96
CA LEU A 94 10.33 -8.65 8.04
C LEU A 94 11.50 -8.96 8.97
N GLY A 95 11.30 -8.78 10.27
CA GLY A 95 12.25 -9.20 11.30
C GLY A 95 11.78 -10.48 12.00
N PHE A 96 12.72 -11.36 12.31
CA PHE A 96 12.45 -12.71 12.78
C PHE A 96 13.15 -12.99 14.12
N ASN A 97 12.50 -13.79 14.95
CA ASN A 97 13.12 -14.42 16.12
C ASN A 97 12.81 -15.93 16.07
N GLY A 98 13.82 -16.75 15.77
CA GLY A 98 13.59 -18.15 15.45
C GLY A 98 12.62 -18.28 14.26
N ASP A 99 11.58 -19.11 14.42
CA ASP A 99 10.58 -19.37 13.39
C ASP A 99 9.33 -18.46 13.49
N GLN A 100 9.43 -17.35 14.23
CA GLN A 100 8.35 -16.37 14.39
C GLN A 100 8.73 -15.02 13.76
N ILE A 101 7.78 -14.40 13.06
CA ILE A 101 7.89 -13.00 12.64
C ILE A 101 7.58 -12.11 13.85
N VAL A 102 8.50 -11.21 14.18
CA VAL A 102 8.38 -10.31 15.35
C VAL A 102 8.30 -8.83 14.96
N SER A 103 8.59 -8.49 13.69
CA SER A 103 8.39 -7.14 13.19
C SER A 103 8.11 -7.12 11.69
N THR A 104 7.31 -6.15 11.28
CA THR A 104 6.90 -5.90 9.89
C THR A 104 7.08 -4.42 9.60
N LYS A 105 7.68 -4.12 8.46
CA LYS A 105 7.84 -2.74 7.97
C LYS A 105 7.67 -2.70 6.46
N VAL A 106 7.05 -1.66 5.96
CA VAL A 106 7.02 -1.33 4.53
C VAL A 106 7.86 -0.10 4.29
N THR A 107 8.60 -0.08 3.19
CA THR A 107 9.31 1.10 2.71
C THR A 107 9.04 1.29 1.22
N THR A 108 9.05 2.54 0.78
CA THR A 108 8.94 2.94 -0.62
C THR A 108 10.29 3.49 -1.08
N ASP A 109 10.57 3.41 -2.39
CA ASP A 109 11.74 4.07 -3.00
C ASP A 109 11.51 5.57 -3.21
#